data_AF-A0A7C6DZE6-F1
#
_entry.id   AF-A0A7C6DZE6-F1
#
_cell.length_a   1.000
_cell.length_b   1.000
_cell.length_c   1.000
_cell.angle_alpha   90.00
_cell.angle_beta   90.00
_cell.angle_gamma   90.00
#
_symmetry.space_group_name_H-M   'P 1'
#
loop_
_entity.id
_entity.type
_entity.pdbx_description
1 polymer ?
#
loop_
_entity_poly.entity_id
_entity_poly.type
_entity_poly.pdbx_seq_one_letter_code
_entity_poly.pdbx_strand_id
1 'polypeptide(L)' 'MRVYRGEKYYVAECVDLPVVSQGGTLDEAVENIREAISLRLEEEDLSERDMFPCFPILVKLPEWLRL' A
#
# COMPACT_ATOMS: atom_id res chain seq x y z
N MET A 1 -1.52 1.83 -5.78
CA MET A 1 -1.70 1.09 -4.50
C MET A 1 -3.17 0.80 -4.25
N ARG A 2 -3.51 -0.39 -3.74
CA ARG A 2 -4.88 -0.78 -3.37
C ARG A 2 -4.97 -0.95 -1.85
N VAL A 3 -6.02 -0.44 -1.24
CA VAL A 3 -6.29 -0.66 0.19
C VAL A 3 -7.72 -1.13 0.39
N TYR A 4 -7.92 -2.19 1.17
CA TYR A 4 -9.23 -2.79 1.42
C TYR A 4 -9.32 -3.39 2.83
N ARG A 5 -10.55 -3.58 3.31
CA ARG A 5 -10.80 -4.23 4.60
C ARG A 5 -10.76 -5.76 4.45
N GLY A 6 -9.84 -6.41 5.16
CA GLY A 6 -9.82 -7.87 5.36
C GLY A 6 -10.63 -8.27 6.60
N GLU A 7 -10.50 -9.52 7.04
CA GLU A 7 -11.29 -10.05 8.16
C GLU A 7 -11.03 -9.29 9.49
N LYS A 8 -9.76 -8.99 9.77
CA LYS A 8 -9.33 -8.34 11.03
C LYS A 8 -8.63 -7.00 10.82
N TYR A 9 -7.93 -6.85 9.70
CA TYR A 9 -7.06 -5.70 9.40
C TYR A 9 -7.44 -5.04 8.09
N TYR A 10 -6.99 -3.80 7.89
CA TYR A 10 -6.87 -3.23 6.55
C TYR A 10 -5.63 -3.82 5.87
N VAL A 11 -5.77 -4.19 4.61
CA VAL A 11 -4.70 -4.74 3.78
C VAL A 11 -4.35 -3.70 2.72
N ALA A 12 -3.06 -3.39 2.58
CA ALA A 12 -2.52 -2.49 1.59
C ALA A 12 -1.57 -3.27 0.65
N GLU A 13 -1.80 -3.15 -0.65
CA GLU A 13 -1.10 -3.88 -1.71
C GLU A 13 -0.51 -2.86 -2.70
N CYS A 14 0.80 -2.97 -2.96
CA CYS A 14 1.42 -2.28 -4.08
C CYS A 14 1.14 -3.09 -5.36
N VAL A 15 0.65 -2.45 -6.42
CA VAL A 15 0.31 -3.15 -7.67
C VAL A 15 1.55 -3.35 -8.53
N ASP A 16 2.50 -2.42 -8.41
CA ASP A 16 3.71 -2.33 -9.21
C ASP A 16 4.89 -3.12 -8.61
N LEU A 17 4.76 -3.51 -7.34
CA LEU A 17 5.74 -4.31 -6.61
C LEU A 17 5.04 -5.44 -5.86
N PRO A 18 5.66 -6.63 -5.74
CA PRO A 18 5.11 -7.75 -4.97
C PRO A 18 5.28 -7.50 -3.46
N VAL A 19 4.71 -6.41 -2.96
CA VAL A 19 4.76 -5.98 -1.56
C VAL A 19 3.33 -5.80 -1.06
N VAL A 20 3.03 -6.43 0.06
CA VAL A 20 1.76 -6.35 0.77
C VAL A 20 2.03 -6.08 2.24
N SER A 21 1.17 -5.29 2.87
CA SER A 21 1.22 -5.00 4.30
C SER A 21 -0.19 -4.87 4.87
N GLN A 22 -0.30 -4.76 6.19
CA GLN A 22 -1.57 -4.69 6.90
C GLN A 22 -1.49 -3.79 8.14
N GLY A 23 -2.64 -3.26 8.58
CA GLY A 23 -2.75 -2.44 9.79
C GLY A 23 -4.14 -2.49 10.41
N GLY A 24 -4.25 -2.18 11.69
CA GLY A 24 -5.52 -2.06 12.42
C GLY A 24 -6.40 -0.93 11.89
N THR A 25 -5.77 0.17 11.45
CA THR A 25 -6.41 1.32 10.81
C THR A 25 -6.00 1.48 9.34
N LEU A 26 -6.71 2.33 8.60
CA LEU A 26 -6.35 2.68 7.22
C LEU A 26 -4.97 3.33 7.16
N ASP A 27 -4.72 4.30 8.05
CA ASP A 27 -3.45 5.02 8.12
C ASP A 27 -2.28 4.10 8.46
N GLU A 28 -2.48 3.18 9.42
CA GLU A 28 -1.47 2.18 9.79
C GLU A 28 -1.14 1.25 8.62
N ALA A 29 -2.15 0.75 7.89
CA ALA A 29 -1.91 -0.09 6.72
C ALA A 29 -1.16 0.66 5.61
N VAL A 30 -1.45 1.95 5.44
CA VAL A 30 -0.78 2.83 4.46
C VAL A 30 0.66 3.15 4.87
N GLU A 31 0.94 3.33 6.15
CA GLU A 31 2.30 3.56 6.63
C GLU A 31 3.15 2.30 6.54
N ASN A 32 2.61 1.17 6.99
CA ASN A 32 3.33 -0.11 6.96
C ASN A 32 3.69 -0.55 5.53
N ILE A 33 2.85 -0.26 4.52
CA ILE A 33 3.19 -0.57 3.12
C ILE A 33 4.26 0.38 2.56
N ARG A 34 4.30 1.65 3.00
CA ARG A 34 5.37 2.59 2.62
C ARG A 34 6.72 2.14 3.16
N GLU A 35 6.78 1.74 4.42
CA GLU A 35 7.99 1.18 5.02
C GLU A 35 8.44 -0.08 4.29
N ALA A 36 7.51 -1.01 4.01
CA ALA A 36 7.82 -2.25 3.29
C ALA A 36 8.33 -1.99 1.86
N ILE A 37 7.79 -0.99 1.15
CA ILE A 37 8.28 -0.57 -0.16
C ILE A 37 9.69 0.02 -0.03
N SER A 38 9.92 0.92 0.92
CA SER A 38 11.24 1.53 1.15
C SER A 38 12.30 0.47 1.45
N LEU A 39 12.00 -0.48 2.33
CA LEU A 39 12.91 -1.61 2.64
C LEU A 39 13.17 -2.49 1.42
N ARG A 40 12.15 -2.77 0.60
CA ARG A 40 12.32 -3.59 -0.61
C ARG A 40 13.22 -2.90 -1.65
N LEU A 41 13.22 -1.57 -1.67
CA LEU A 41 13.95 -0.76 -2.64
C LEU A 41 15.32 -0.28 -2.13
N GLU A 42 15.63 -0.45 -0.85
CA GLU A 42 16.87 0.02 -0.23
C GLU A 42 18.14 -0.55 -0.91
N GLU A 43 18.06 -1.78 -1.42
CA GLU A 43 19.17 -2.44 -2.12
C GLU A 43 19.05 -2.38 -3.66
N GLU A 44 18.02 -1.74 -4.22
CA GLU A 44 17.86 -1.61 -5.68
C GLU A 44 18.29 -0.23 -6.19
N ASP A 45 18.97 -0.20 -7.35
CA ASP A 45 19.24 1.05 -8.05
C ASP A 45 17.95 1.57 -8.70
N LEU A 46 17.29 2.50 -8.02
CA LEU A 46 16.05 3.12 -8.47
C LEU A 46 16.21 3.90 -9.78
N SER A 47 17.44 4.21 -10.21
CA SER A 47 17.69 4.86 -11.50
C SER A 47 17.53 3.92 -12.69
N GLU A 48 17.62 2.60 -12.49
CA GLU A 48 17.36 1.60 -13.53
C GLU A 48 15.87 1.29 -13.71
N ARG A 49 15.03 1.66 -12.75
CA ARG A 49 13.58 1.49 -12.83
C ARG A 49 12.95 2.85 -13.13
N ASP A 50 12.16 2.95 -14.20
CA ASP A 50 11.25 4.08 -14.49
C ASP A 50 10.10 4.16 -13.43
N MET A 51 10.45 4.08 -12.15
CA MET A 51 9.54 4.11 -11.01
C MET A 51 9.44 5.53 -10.50
N PHE A 52 8.33 6.20 -10.84
CA PHE A 52 7.92 7.42 -10.16
C PHE A 52 7.23 7.04 -8.83
N PRO A 53 7.76 7.40 -7.65
CA PRO A 53 7.15 7.04 -6.39
C PRO A 53 6.01 8.01 -6.06
N CYS A 54 4.86 7.87 -6.71
CA CYS A 54 3.60 8.38 -6.17
C CYS A 54 2.41 7.77 -6.92
N PHE A 55 1.88 6.68 -6.39
CA PHE A 55 0.68 6.06 -6.95
C PHE A 55 -0.57 6.63 -6.28
N PRO A 56 -1.63 6.97 -7.03
CA PRO A 56 -2.93 7.20 -6.42
C PRO A 56 -3.33 5.97 -5.60
N ILE A 57 -3.79 6.23 -4.37
CA ILE A 57 -4.26 5.19 -3.46
C ILE A 57 -5.72 4.93 -3.80
N LEU A 58 -6.01 3.75 -4.35
CA LEU A 58 -7.37 3.29 -4.55
C LEU A 58 -7.85 2.56 -3.28
N VAL A 59 -8.64 3.25 -2.48
CA VAL A 59 -9.27 2.66 -1.29
C VAL A 59 -10.63 2.11 -1.66
N LYS A 60 -10.85 0.80 -1.46
CA LYS A 60 -12.18 0.20 -1.58
C LYS A 60 -12.92 0.39 -0.26
N LEU A 61 -13.69 1.47 -0.17
CA LEU A 61 -14.52 1.78 0.99
C LEU A 61 -15.74 0.83 1.03
N PRO A 62 -16.15 0.38 2.22
CA PRO A 62 -17.36 -0.40 2.37
C PRO A 62 -18.61 0.46 2.10
N GLU A 63 -19.70 -0.19 1.66
CA GLU A 63 -20.89 0.53 1.16
C GLU A 63 -21.54 1.45 2.19
N TRP A 64 -21.44 1.13 3.48
CA TRP A 64 -21.99 1.95 4.57
C TRP A 64 -21.27 3.30 4.74
N LEU A 65 -20.09 3.50 4.14
CA LEU A 65 -19.36 4.76 4.18
C LEU A 65 -19.71 5.70 3.01
N ARG A 66 -20.67 5.32 2.14
CA ARG A 66 -21.10 6.11 0.96
C ARG A 66 -22.33 7.01 1.24
N LEU A 67 -22.59 7.35 2.51
CA LEU A 67 -23.72 8.21 2.91
C LEU A 67 -23.45 9.69 2.61
#